data_AF-A0A498KKU2-F1
#
_entry.id   AF-A0A498KKU2-F1
#
_cell.length_a   1.000
_cell.length_b   1.000
_cell.length_c   1.000
_cell.angle_alpha   90.00
_cell.angle_beta   90.00
_cell.angle_gamma   90.00
#
_symmetry.space_group_name_H-M   'P 1'
#
loop_
_entity.id
_entity.type
_entity.pdbx_description
1 polymer ?
#
loop_
_entity_poly.entity_id
_entity_poly.type
_entity_poly.pdbx_seq_one_letter_code
_entity_poly.pdbx_strand_id
1 'polypeptide(L)'
;MGKKQHSKDRMFITKTEWATEWGGAKAQPTSTPFKRLPFYCCALTFTPFEDPVCTPDGIVFDILNIIPYIRKYGKHPVTGVPLKQEELIPLTFHKNSDGEFQCPVLNKVFTEFTHIVAVKTTGNVFSYEAVKELNIKTKNWKELLTDEPFSKEDLITIQNPNALDSKILVEFDHVKNSLKIDDEDFKRMSADPTYNINVNGDIKQMLKELGTEKGRLAALHGGGGSKAQNERAAALEAILAARSRIKEDPKSKSNGEVKAQAYSIVDAASASVHGRSAAAARATSSDKTAARIAMHKAGERAPVNAKMVKSRFTTGAASRSFTSTAFTPVTENEYEYVKVEKNPKKKGYVQIHTTHGDLNIELHCDIAPRACENFITLCERAYYKGVGFHRSIRNFMIQGGDPTGTGTGGESIWGKPFNDEVNSKLLHSGRGVVSMANSGPHTNGSQFFILYKSANHLNYKHTVFGGVVGGLTTLAAMEKVPVDDNDRPLEEIKITSVTIFVNPYTEPDEEEEEKAKAEEKAQDEDNDKVGSWYSNPGTGTESGPGGGGGVGKYLKAKNALPESAAVDAGLQELPSTKKRKSGVSASNFNDFSSW
;
A
#
# COMPACT_ATOMS: atom_id res chain seq x y z
N MET A 1 -17.20 51.09 14.41
CA MET A 1 -18.36 51.96 14.07
C MET A 1 -19.02 51.44 12.80
N GLY A 2 -20.05 50.59 12.94
CA GLY A 2 -20.74 49.98 11.80
C GLY A 2 -22.03 50.74 11.45
N LYS A 3 -21.99 51.56 10.40
CA LYS A 3 -23.19 52.17 9.80
C LYS A 3 -23.96 51.08 9.05
N LYS A 4 -24.94 50.43 9.71
CA LYS A 4 -26.14 49.77 9.14
C LYS A 4 -26.77 48.86 10.21
N GLN A 5 -27.20 49.47 11.32
CA GLN A 5 -27.87 48.75 12.42
C GLN A 5 -29.40 48.73 12.29
N HIS A 6 -29.96 49.16 11.15
CA HIS A 6 -31.40 49.28 10.94
C HIS A 6 -31.84 48.88 9.54
N SER A 7 -31.67 47.61 9.19
CA SER A 7 -32.40 47.01 8.06
C SER A 7 -33.08 45.72 8.53
N LYS A 8 -34.24 45.91 9.17
CA LYS A 8 -35.36 44.97 9.38
C LYS A 8 -34.95 43.51 9.66
N ASP A 9 -35.13 43.08 10.92
CA ASP A 9 -35.19 41.67 11.33
C ASP A 9 -36.06 40.87 10.36
N ARG A 10 -35.41 40.21 9.42
CA ARG A 10 -36.01 39.21 8.56
C ARG A 10 -35.56 37.87 9.13
N MET A 11 -36.51 36.98 9.43
CA MET A 11 -36.20 35.60 9.88
C MET A 11 -35.60 34.71 8.77
N PHE A 12 -35.05 35.31 7.72
CA PHE A 12 -34.39 34.62 6.62
C PHE A 12 -33.16 35.42 6.19
N ILE A 13 -32.08 34.70 5.86
CA ILE A 13 -30.86 35.26 5.30
C ILE A 13 -30.97 35.20 3.77
N THR A 14 -30.64 36.28 3.08
CA THR A 14 -30.64 36.27 1.61
C THR A 14 -29.44 35.49 1.05
N LYS A 15 -29.58 34.94 -0.16
CA LYS A 15 -28.48 34.19 -0.83
C LYS A 15 -27.19 35.00 -0.92
N THR A 16 -27.31 36.31 -1.16
CA THR A 16 -26.18 37.25 -1.20
C THR A 16 -25.52 37.39 0.16
N GLU A 17 -26.30 37.63 1.22
CA GLU A 17 -25.80 37.77 2.59
C GLU A 17 -25.15 36.48 3.11
N TRP A 18 -25.74 35.31 2.79
CA TRP A 18 -25.13 34.02 3.10
C TRP A 18 -23.77 33.88 2.40
N ALA A 19 -23.70 34.21 1.11
CA ALA A 19 -22.48 34.08 0.32
C ALA A 19 -21.33 35.01 0.78
N THR A 20 -21.64 36.24 1.20
CA THR A 20 -20.61 37.24 1.52
C THR A 20 -20.32 37.38 3.01
N GLU A 21 -21.32 37.31 3.88
CA GLU A 21 -21.21 37.74 5.28
C GLU A 21 -21.18 36.58 6.28
N TRP A 22 -22.05 35.56 6.13
CA TRP A 22 -22.28 34.60 7.23
C TRP A 22 -21.99 33.12 6.99
N GLY A 23 -21.96 32.59 5.75
CA GLY A 23 -21.85 31.13 5.60
C GLY A 23 -21.52 30.52 4.24
N GLY A 24 -21.21 31.32 3.22
CA GLY A 24 -20.72 30.82 1.94
C GLY A 24 -19.30 30.28 2.07
N ALA A 25 -19.03 29.10 1.51
CA ALA A 25 -17.68 28.60 1.33
C ALA A 25 -16.89 29.62 0.49
N LYS A 26 -16.07 30.43 1.16
CA LYS A 26 -15.15 31.33 0.48
C LYS A 26 -14.13 30.44 -0.22
N ALA A 27 -13.84 30.74 -1.48
CA ALA A 27 -12.69 30.17 -2.15
C ALA A 27 -11.45 30.58 -1.35
N GLN A 28 -11.06 29.74 -0.39
CA GLN A 28 -9.73 29.80 0.16
C GLN A 28 -8.82 29.57 -1.04
N PRO A 29 -7.88 30.47 -1.35
CA PRO A 29 -6.85 30.11 -2.30
C PRO A 29 -6.26 28.81 -1.79
N THR A 30 -6.32 27.75 -2.59
CA THR A 30 -5.61 26.49 -2.34
C THR A 30 -4.12 26.76 -2.50
N SER A 31 -3.57 27.60 -1.61
CA SER A 31 -2.16 27.64 -1.34
C SER A 31 -1.88 26.37 -0.56
N THR A 32 -1.12 25.47 -1.17
CA THR A 32 -0.53 24.35 -0.45
C THR A 32 0.14 24.90 0.82
N PRO A 33 -0.05 24.27 1.99
CA PRO A 33 0.57 24.75 3.21
C PRO A 33 2.08 24.89 2.97
N PHE A 34 2.58 26.11 3.19
CA PHE A 34 3.97 26.51 2.98
C PHE A 34 4.90 25.52 3.71
N LYS A 35 5.47 24.54 3.00
CA LYS A 35 6.40 23.58 3.59
C LYS A 35 7.82 24.09 3.37
N ARG A 36 8.33 24.82 4.37
CA ARG A 36 9.72 25.31 4.39
C ARG A 36 10.69 24.12 4.45
N LEU A 37 11.82 24.23 3.78
CA LEU A 37 12.93 23.29 3.99
C LEU A 37 13.42 23.41 5.45
N PRO A 38 13.45 22.31 6.23
CA PRO A 38 14.01 22.34 7.57
C PRO A 38 15.47 22.79 7.55
N PHE A 39 15.92 23.47 8.61
CA PHE A 39 17.27 24.05 8.65
C PHE A 39 18.39 23.01 8.66
N TYR A 40 18.09 21.78 9.07
CA TYR A 40 19.01 20.65 9.14
C TYR A 40 19.07 19.83 7.83
N CYS A 41 18.34 20.25 6.79
CA CYS A 41 18.32 19.56 5.50
C CYS A 41 19.18 20.29 4.46
N CYS A 42 19.82 19.51 3.59
CA CYS A 42 20.51 19.98 2.40
C CYS A 42 19.50 20.51 1.36
N ALA A 43 19.75 21.71 0.82
CA ALA A 43 18.86 22.33 -0.17
C ALA A 43 18.91 21.69 -1.57
N LEU A 44 19.85 20.77 -1.82
CA LEU A 44 19.97 20.04 -3.09
C LEU A 44 19.31 18.65 -3.03
N THR A 45 19.48 17.90 -1.94
CA THR A 45 18.96 16.53 -1.81
C THR A 45 17.68 16.45 -0.97
N PHE A 46 17.35 17.50 -0.22
CA PHE A 46 16.26 17.56 0.76
C PHE A 46 16.37 16.55 1.92
N THR A 47 17.53 15.91 2.06
CA THR A 47 17.86 15.00 3.17
C THR A 47 18.60 15.75 4.27
N PRO A 48 18.61 15.25 5.52
CA PRO A 48 19.50 15.77 6.56
C PRO A 48 20.95 15.78 6.08
N PHE A 49 21.69 16.86 6.37
CA PHE A 49 23.11 16.94 6.03
C PHE A 49 23.98 16.23 7.08
N GLU A 50 25.13 15.71 6.64
CA GLU A 50 26.17 15.19 7.52
C GLU A 50 27.29 16.24 7.70
N ASP A 51 27.84 16.72 6.58
CA ASP A 51 28.91 17.73 6.53
C ASP A 51 28.37 19.03 5.89
N PRO A 52 27.76 19.92 6.69
CA PRO A 52 27.11 21.12 6.17
C PRO A 52 28.11 22.15 5.68
N VAL A 53 27.84 22.70 4.51
CA VAL A 53 28.49 23.90 3.97
C VAL A 53 27.41 24.91 3.59
N CYS A 54 27.70 26.21 3.66
CA CYS A 54 26.79 27.25 3.22
C CYS A 54 27.38 28.15 2.15
N THR A 55 26.48 28.74 1.36
CA THR A 55 26.80 29.87 0.51
C THR A 55 26.69 31.18 1.30
N PRO A 56 27.27 32.29 0.80
CA PRO A 56 27.15 33.61 1.44
C PRO A 56 25.69 34.05 1.65
N ASP A 57 24.76 33.52 0.85
CA ASP A 57 23.31 33.76 0.94
C ASP A 57 22.63 33.02 2.11
N GLY A 58 23.35 32.18 2.86
CA GLY A 58 22.80 31.42 4.01
C GLY A 58 22.01 30.17 3.63
N ILE A 59 22.24 29.63 2.43
CA ILE A 59 21.66 28.38 1.97
C ILE A 59 22.63 27.23 2.30
N VAL A 60 22.11 26.19 2.95
CA VAL A 60 22.91 25.06 3.45
C VAL A 60 22.83 23.88 2.49
N PHE A 61 23.99 23.29 2.22
CA PHE A 61 24.17 22.12 1.40
C PHE A 61 25.06 21.11 2.12
N ASP A 62 25.04 19.88 1.64
CA ASP A 62 25.99 18.84 2.04
C ASP A 62 27.17 18.84 1.08
N ILE A 63 28.40 18.81 1.62
CA ILE A 63 29.64 18.97 0.86
C ILE A 63 29.80 17.93 -0.26
N LEU A 64 29.40 16.70 0.02
CA LEU A 64 29.49 15.56 -0.91
C LEU A 64 28.62 15.76 -2.15
N ASN A 65 27.50 16.47 -1.99
CA ASN A 65 26.50 16.65 -3.03
C ASN A 65 26.69 17.96 -3.82
N ILE A 66 27.11 19.04 -3.15
CA ILE A 66 27.25 20.35 -3.80
C ILE A 66 28.51 20.45 -4.67
N ILE A 67 29.62 19.83 -4.29
CA ILE A 67 30.86 19.89 -5.08
C ILE A 67 30.67 19.26 -6.46
N PRO A 68 30.09 18.05 -6.61
CA PRO A 68 29.75 17.49 -7.91
C PRO A 68 28.78 18.37 -8.71
N TYR A 69 27.80 19.00 -8.04
CA TYR A 69 26.87 19.93 -8.70
C TYR A 69 27.60 21.11 -9.34
N ILE A 70 28.46 21.77 -8.58
CA ILE A 70 29.24 22.93 -9.04
C ILE A 70 30.19 22.52 -10.17
N ARG A 71 30.82 21.36 -10.09
CA ARG A 71 31.68 20.85 -11.17
C ARG A 71 30.91 20.60 -12.47
N LYS A 72 29.67 20.11 -12.38
CA LYS A 72 28.84 19.79 -13.57
C LYS A 72 28.18 21.03 -14.17
N TYR A 73 27.64 21.93 -13.34
CA TYR A 73 26.79 23.03 -13.79
C TYR A 73 27.36 24.42 -13.57
N GLY A 74 28.34 24.60 -12.68
CA GLY A 74 28.95 25.90 -12.38
C GLY A 74 28.00 26.95 -11.83
N LYS A 75 26.85 26.52 -11.26
CA LYS A 75 25.75 27.39 -10.81
C LYS A 75 25.28 27.00 -9.42
N HIS A 76 24.68 27.96 -8.72
CA HIS A 76 24.03 27.77 -7.43
C HIS A 76 22.71 27.01 -7.63
N PRO A 77 22.44 25.90 -6.91
CA PRO A 77 21.24 25.09 -7.11
C PRO A 77 19.90 25.79 -6.84
N VAL A 78 19.89 26.83 -6.00
CA VAL A 78 18.67 27.51 -5.55
C VAL A 78 18.44 28.79 -6.35
N THR A 79 19.46 29.63 -6.49
CA THR A 79 19.35 30.95 -7.14
C THR A 79 19.72 30.94 -8.63
N GLY A 80 20.44 29.93 -9.11
CA GLY A 80 20.92 29.84 -10.50
C GLY A 80 22.12 30.75 -10.84
N VAL A 81 22.59 31.55 -9.88
CA VAL A 81 23.76 32.44 -10.00
C VAL A 81 25.04 31.60 -10.14
N PRO A 82 26.07 32.01 -10.92
CA PRO A 82 27.34 31.29 -10.96
C PRO A 82 27.96 31.18 -9.56
N LEU A 83 28.38 29.98 -9.17
CA LEU A 83 28.93 29.69 -7.84
C LEU A 83 30.25 28.92 -7.98
N LYS A 84 31.29 29.38 -7.30
CA LYS A 84 32.59 28.69 -7.25
C LYS A 84 32.75 27.87 -5.98
N GLN A 85 33.61 26.86 -6.01
CA GLN A 85 33.87 26.01 -4.84
C GLN A 85 34.50 26.79 -3.68
N GLU A 86 35.31 27.81 -3.96
CA GLU A 86 35.99 28.64 -2.97
C GLU A 86 35.04 29.54 -2.16
N GLU A 87 33.82 29.76 -2.67
CA GLU A 87 32.80 30.60 -2.01
C GLU A 87 31.97 29.81 -0.98
N LEU A 88 32.18 28.50 -0.88
CA LEU A 88 31.52 27.64 0.10
C LEU A 88 32.22 27.77 1.46
N ILE A 89 31.41 27.99 2.49
CA ILE A 89 31.89 28.14 3.87
C ILE A 89 31.49 26.88 4.64
N PRO A 90 32.43 26.13 5.22
CA PRO A 90 32.11 24.98 6.06
C PRO A 90 31.40 25.45 7.33
N LEU A 91 30.35 24.71 7.73
CA LEU A 91 29.58 25.03 8.93
C LEU A 91 29.84 24.03 10.04
N THR A 92 29.95 24.53 11.27
CA THR A 92 30.09 23.71 12.47
C THR A 92 28.85 23.87 13.35
N PHE A 93 28.01 22.83 13.36
CA PHE A 93 26.86 22.75 14.27
C PHE A 93 27.22 21.97 15.54
N HIS A 94 26.89 22.54 16.70
CA HIS A 94 27.05 21.86 17.99
C HIS A 94 25.82 21.02 18.34
N LYS A 95 26.03 19.81 18.87
CA LYS A 95 24.98 18.88 19.29
C LYS A 95 25.02 18.62 20.80
N ASN A 96 23.88 18.30 21.37
CA ASN A 96 23.71 17.97 22.79
C ASN A 96 24.08 16.51 23.06
N SER A 97 24.06 16.10 24.33
CA SER A 97 24.10 14.67 24.71
C SER A 97 23.05 13.83 23.98
N ASP A 98 21.91 14.45 23.67
CA ASP A 98 20.76 13.79 23.05
C ASP A 98 20.82 13.83 21.50
N GLY A 99 21.88 14.40 20.92
CA GLY A 99 22.09 14.47 19.48
C GLY A 99 21.35 15.62 18.76
N GLU A 100 20.62 16.46 19.49
CA GLU A 100 19.92 17.63 18.95
C GLU A 100 20.86 18.82 18.73
N PHE A 101 20.63 19.62 17.69
CA PHE A 101 21.44 20.81 17.42
C PHE A 101 21.12 21.95 18.39
N GLN A 102 22.14 22.57 19.00
CA GLN A 102 21.97 23.70 19.92
C GLN A 102 22.94 24.85 19.66
N CYS A 103 22.58 26.01 20.19
CA CYS A 103 23.50 27.12 20.35
C CYS A 103 24.52 26.80 21.47
N PRO A 104 25.83 26.82 21.19
CA PRO A 104 26.87 26.44 22.16
C PRO A 104 27.01 27.41 23.35
N VAL A 105 26.52 28.64 23.21
CA VAL A 105 26.64 29.68 24.25
C VAL A 105 25.42 29.72 25.15
N LEU A 106 24.22 29.66 24.56
CA LEU A 106 22.94 29.72 25.31
C LEU A 106 22.39 28.33 25.68
N ASN A 107 23.01 27.24 25.22
CA ASN A 107 22.52 25.86 25.37
C ASN A 107 21.05 25.69 24.98
N LYS A 108 20.60 26.48 24.01
CA LYS A 108 19.22 26.49 23.51
C LYS A 108 19.15 25.66 22.24
N VAL A 109 18.31 24.63 22.25
CA VAL A 109 18.07 23.76 21.10
C VAL A 109 17.47 24.56 19.94
N PHE A 110 17.97 24.33 18.73
CA PHE A 110 17.46 24.95 17.51
C PHE A 110 16.14 24.29 17.09
N THR A 111 15.17 25.14 16.74
CA THR A 111 13.86 24.72 16.24
C THR A 111 13.56 25.41 14.91
N GLU A 112 12.48 24.98 14.23
CA GLU A 112 12.00 25.60 12.99
C GLU A 112 11.62 27.09 13.13
N PHE A 113 11.52 27.60 14.36
CA PHE A 113 11.20 28.99 14.66
C PHE A 113 12.41 29.75 15.22
N THR A 114 13.56 29.11 15.40
CA THR A 114 14.76 29.79 15.86
C THR A 114 15.41 30.62 14.76
N HIS A 115 15.92 31.80 15.13
CA HIS A 115 16.74 32.61 14.25
C HIS A 115 18.20 32.14 14.38
N ILE A 116 18.72 31.53 13.33
CA ILE A 116 20.04 30.89 13.29
C ILE A 116 20.96 31.70 12.38
N VAL A 117 22.17 31.97 12.88
CA VAL A 117 23.22 32.70 12.16
C VAL A 117 24.54 31.95 12.25
N ALA A 118 25.39 32.10 11.24
CA ALA A 118 26.75 31.60 11.23
C ALA A 118 27.73 32.76 11.03
N VAL A 119 28.93 32.62 11.57
CA VAL A 119 30.03 33.56 11.34
C VAL A 119 30.88 33.05 10.18
N LYS A 120 31.05 33.86 9.13
CA LYS A 120 31.76 33.48 7.91
C LYS A 120 33.22 33.08 8.12
N THR A 121 33.91 33.69 9.08
CA THR A 121 35.33 33.44 9.35
C THR A 121 35.57 32.06 9.96
N THR A 122 34.77 31.69 10.98
CA THR A 122 34.94 30.44 11.74
C THR A 122 34.03 29.31 11.25
N GLY A 123 32.91 29.64 10.59
CA GLY A 123 31.88 28.67 10.22
C GLY A 123 30.99 28.22 11.38
N ASN A 124 31.22 28.72 12.60
CA ASN A 124 30.44 28.30 13.77
C ASN A 124 29.03 28.88 13.75
N VAL A 125 28.06 28.04 14.16
CA VAL A 125 26.64 28.38 14.14
C VAL A 125 26.12 28.75 15.53
N PHE A 126 25.44 29.89 15.60
CA PHE A 126 24.89 30.46 16.83
C PHE A 126 23.41 30.84 16.67
N SER A 127 22.72 31.00 17.80
CA SER A 127 21.44 31.71 17.79
C SER A 127 21.67 33.21 17.61
N TYR A 128 20.84 33.86 16.79
CA TYR A 128 20.92 35.31 16.60
C TYR A 128 20.71 36.07 17.92
N GLU A 129 19.95 35.48 18.84
CA GLU A 129 19.79 35.99 20.21
C GLU A 129 21.15 36.12 20.91
N ALA A 130 21.99 35.07 20.90
CA ALA A 130 23.31 35.11 21.52
C ALA A 130 24.19 36.21 20.92
N VAL A 131 24.28 36.26 19.58
CA VAL A 131 25.08 37.27 18.87
C VAL A 131 24.56 38.68 19.11
N LYS A 132 23.24 38.86 19.12
CA LYS A 132 22.61 40.16 19.37
C LYS A 132 22.97 40.68 20.76
N GLU A 133 22.92 39.83 21.78
CA GLU A 133 23.15 40.23 23.16
C GLU A 133 24.63 40.41 23.50
N LEU A 134 25.46 39.47 23.08
CA LEU A 134 26.86 39.39 23.50
C LEU A 134 27.83 40.11 22.56
N ASN A 135 27.46 40.32 21.29
CA ASN A 135 28.29 41.01 20.30
C ASN A 135 27.72 42.36 19.88
N ILE A 136 26.46 42.39 19.41
CA ILE A 136 25.89 43.60 18.80
C ILE A 136 25.59 44.68 19.84
N LYS A 137 24.92 44.33 20.95
CA LYS A 137 24.58 45.29 22.02
C LYS A 137 25.83 45.82 22.74
N THR A 138 26.82 44.96 22.97
CA THR A 138 28.08 45.27 23.66
C THR A 138 29.12 45.94 22.74
N LYS A 139 28.89 45.95 21.42
CA LYS A 139 29.85 46.34 20.39
C LYS A 139 31.15 45.52 20.43
N ASN A 140 31.08 44.28 20.91
CA ASN A 140 32.21 43.36 20.96
C ASN A 140 32.20 42.45 19.73
N TRP A 141 33.04 42.73 18.74
CA TRP A 141 33.10 42.04 17.46
C TRP A 141 34.11 40.88 17.45
N LYS A 142 34.01 40.02 18.47
CA LYS A 142 34.80 38.79 18.63
C LYS A 142 33.89 37.59 18.71
N GLU A 143 34.22 36.53 18.00
CA GLU A 143 33.43 35.31 17.94
C GLU A 143 33.37 34.65 19.34
N LEU A 144 32.22 34.05 19.68
CA LEU A 144 31.88 33.68 21.07
C LEU A 144 32.58 32.41 21.61
N LEU A 145 33.24 31.64 20.75
CA LEU A 145 33.95 30.39 21.07
C LEU A 145 35.47 30.53 20.90
N THR A 146 35.92 31.13 19.79
CA THR A 146 37.33 31.19 19.38
C THR A 146 37.95 32.57 19.57
N ASP A 147 37.17 33.58 19.97
CA ASP A 147 37.61 34.98 20.12
C ASP A 147 38.16 35.62 18.83
N GLU A 148 37.92 35.01 17.66
CA GLU A 148 38.35 35.55 16.39
C GLU A 148 37.57 36.83 16.04
N PRO A 149 38.25 37.89 15.56
CA PRO A 149 37.58 39.13 15.18
C PRO A 149 36.75 38.91 13.90
N PHE A 150 35.49 39.34 13.91
CA PHE A 150 34.61 39.28 12.73
C PHE A 150 33.82 40.57 12.55
N SER A 151 33.43 40.91 11.32
CA SER A 151 32.63 42.09 11.04
C SER A 151 31.13 41.79 11.01
N LYS A 152 30.28 42.82 11.02
CA LYS A 152 28.82 42.63 10.87
C LYS A 152 28.45 41.99 9.53
N GLU A 153 29.25 42.22 8.49
CA GLU A 153 29.03 41.68 7.14
C GLU A 153 29.36 40.19 7.05
N ASP A 154 30.16 39.68 7.98
CA ASP A 154 30.51 38.26 8.08
C ASP A 154 29.39 37.43 8.73
N LEU A 155 28.29 38.05 9.17
CA LEU A 155 27.18 37.35 9.78
C LEU A 155 26.20 36.83 8.72
N ILE A 156 26.21 35.52 8.51
CA ILE A 156 25.37 34.84 7.53
C ILE A 156 24.11 34.34 8.23
N THR A 157 22.94 34.69 7.69
CA THR A 157 21.65 34.27 8.26
C THR A 157 21.21 32.95 7.62
N ILE A 158 21.30 31.85 8.37
CA ILE A 158 20.87 30.53 7.90
C ILE A 158 19.34 30.43 7.96
N GLN A 159 18.73 30.91 9.03
CA GLN A 159 17.28 30.79 9.21
C GLN A 159 16.76 32.02 9.93
N ASN A 160 15.74 32.63 9.33
CA ASN A 160 14.98 33.70 9.95
C ASN A 160 13.49 33.30 9.97
N PRO A 161 12.83 33.24 11.14
CA PRO A 161 11.41 32.93 11.23
C PRO A 161 10.51 34.05 10.67
N ASN A 162 11.00 35.29 10.66
CA ASN A 162 10.21 36.45 10.24
C ASN A 162 10.29 36.72 8.73
N ALA A 163 11.29 36.14 8.04
CA ALA A 163 11.46 36.26 6.59
C ALA A 163 10.95 34.98 5.91
N LEU A 164 9.67 34.99 5.55
CA LEU A 164 8.97 33.82 5.03
C LEU A 164 9.35 33.47 3.59
N ASP A 165 9.90 34.38 2.80
CA ASP A 165 10.02 34.20 1.34
C ASP A 165 11.29 33.46 0.86
N SER A 166 12.21 33.09 1.76
CA SER A 166 13.60 32.77 1.35
C SER A 166 13.90 31.29 1.01
N LYS A 167 12.98 30.34 1.21
CA LYS A 167 13.27 28.88 1.06
C LYS A 167 12.08 28.05 0.55
N ILE A 168 11.41 28.51 -0.50
CA ILE A 168 10.32 27.77 -1.14
C ILE A 168 10.90 26.73 -2.10
N LEU A 169 10.64 25.44 -1.85
CA LEU A 169 11.20 24.33 -2.64
C LEU A 169 10.88 24.42 -4.14
N VAL A 170 9.67 24.88 -4.47
CA VAL A 170 9.20 25.03 -5.86
C VAL A 170 9.98 26.11 -6.60
N GLU A 171 10.61 27.04 -5.87
CA GLU A 171 11.31 28.16 -6.47
C GLU A 171 12.77 27.85 -6.82
N PHE A 172 13.30 26.72 -6.36
CA PHE A 172 14.70 26.35 -6.53
C PHE A 172 15.03 26.09 -8.01
N ASP A 173 16.13 26.67 -8.50
CA ASP A 173 16.54 26.58 -9.91
C ASP A 173 16.68 25.12 -10.40
N HIS A 174 17.32 24.26 -9.62
CA HIS A 174 17.49 22.84 -9.99
C HIS A 174 16.16 22.07 -10.05
N VAL A 175 15.16 22.47 -9.27
CA VAL A 175 13.82 21.89 -9.29
C VAL A 175 13.04 22.40 -10.51
N LYS A 176 13.08 23.71 -10.76
CA LYS A 176 12.42 24.34 -11.92
C LYS A 176 12.94 23.80 -13.25
N ASN A 177 14.26 23.66 -13.36
CA ASN A 177 14.92 23.24 -14.59
C ASN A 177 15.17 21.72 -14.64
N SER A 178 14.72 20.96 -13.63
CA SER A 178 14.93 19.51 -13.52
C SER A 178 16.40 19.08 -13.69
N LEU A 179 17.32 19.87 -13.13
CA LEU A 179 18.77 19.62 -13.19
C LEU A 179 19.12 18.51 -12.19
N LYS A 180 19.54 17.35 -12.69
CA LYS A 180 19.96 16.22 -11.87
C LYS A 180 21.45 15.96 -12.06
N ILE A 181 22.15 15.73 -10.94
CA ILE A 181 23.46 15.09 -10.99
C ILE A 181 23.19 13.64 -11.38
N ASP A 182 23.83 13.17 -12.45
CA ASP A 182 23.70 11.77 -12.82
C ASP A 182 24.78 11.07 -12.01
N ASP A 183 24.40 10.22 -11.07
CA ASP A 183 25.39 9.34 -10.47
C ASP A 183 25.96 8.48 -11.60
N GLU A 184 27.28 8.43 -11.73
CA GLU A 184 27.95 7.58 -12.73
C GLU A 184 27.51 6.12 -12.60
N ASP A 185 27.13 5.70 -11.39
CA ASP A 185 26.50 4.39 -11.12
C ASP A 185 25.07 4.27 -11.68
N PHE A 186 24.29 5.34 -11.74
CA PHE A 186 22.97 5.35 -12.38
C PHE A 186 23.07 5.25 -13.91
N LYS A 187 24.08 5.89 -14.51
CA LYS A 187 24.39 5.70 -15.94
C LYS A 187 24.85 4.26 -16.22
N ARG A 188 25.70 3.69 -15.36
CA ARG A 188 26.13 2.29 -15.48
C ARG A 188 24.98 1.30 -15.31
N MET A 189 24.07 1.53 -14.36
CA MET A 189 22.84 0.74 -14.21
C MET A 189 21.88 0.90 -15.40
N SER A 190 21.76 2.10 -15.96
CA SER A 190 20.93 2.34 -17.15
C SER A 190 21.52 1.71 -18.41
N ALA A 191 22.85 1.66 -18.53
CA ALA A 191 23.54 1.10 -19.69
C ALA A 191 23.64 -0.42 -19.63
N ASP A 192 23.91 -0.98 -18.44
CA ASP A 192 24.01 -2.42 -18.21
C ASP A 192 22.92 -2.89 -17.22
N PRO A 193 21.83 -3.51 -17.71
CA PRO A 193 20.78 -4.12 -16.89
C PRO A 193 21.28 -5.24 -15.96
N THR A 194 22.54 -5.65 -16.09
CA THR A 194 23.19 -6.72 -15.29
C THR A 194 24.16 -6.18 -14.24
N TYR A 195 24.35 -4.86 -14.12
CA TYR A 195 25.38 -4.26 -13.25
C TYR A 195 25.27 -4.69 -11.78
N ASN A 196 24.05 -4.87 -11.26
CA ASN A 196 23.80 -5.30 -9.87
C ASN A 196 23.36 -6.76 -9.72
N ILE A 197 23.40 -7.56 -10.79
CA ILE A 197 22.97 -8.96 -10.77
C ILE A 197 24.19 -9.84 -10.96
N ASN A 198 24.50 -10.66 -9.94
CA ASN A 198 25.55 -11.67 -10.06
C ASN A 198 25.04 -12.84 -10.91
N VAL A 199 25.14 -12.71 -12.24
CA VAL A 199 24.65 -13.71 -13.20
C VAL A 199 25.78 -14.60 -13.69
N ASN A 200 25.59 -15.92 -13.58
CA ASN A 200 26.47 -16.92 -14.19
C ASN A 200 26.47 -16.80 -15.72
N GLY A 201 27.60 -17.18 -16.35
CA GLY A 201 27.92 -16.91 -17.76
C GLY A 201 26.81 -17.23 -18.76
N ASP A 202 26.08 -18.34 -18.57
CA ASP A 202 25.00 -18.76 -19.47
C ASP A 202 23.82 -17.77 -19.49
N ILE A 203 23.47 -17.22 -18.32
CA ILE A 203 22.35 -16.27 -18.19
C ILE A 203 22.75 -14.91 -18.77
N LYS A 204 24.02 -14.53 -18.63
CA LYS A 204 24.58 -13.32 -19.26
C LYS A 204 24.55 -13.42 -20.78
N GLN A 205 24.82 -14.60 -21.33
CA GLN A 205 24.73 -14.85 -22.76
C GLN A 205 23.26 -14.81 -23.25
N MET A 206 22.33 -15.41 -22.50
CA MET A 206 20.91 -15.34 -22.84
C MET A 206 20.35 -13.92 -22.80
N LEU A 207 20.73 -13.09 -21.81
CA LEU A 207 20.31 -11.69 -21.76
C LEU A 207 20.87 -10.86 -22.92
N LYS A 208 22.08 -11.17 -23.39
CA LYS A 208 22.71 -10.50 -24.53
C LYS A 208 22.08 -10.91 -25.87
N GLU A 209 21.56 -12.13 -25.95
CA GLU A 209 20.85 -12.65 -27.12
C GLU A 209 19.38 -12.19 -27.18
N LEU A 210 18.82 -11.72 -26.06
CA LEU A 210 17.49 -11.12 -25.98
C LEU A 210 17.44 -9.84 -26.83
N GLY A 211 16.53 -9.81 -27.81
CA GLY A 211 16.39 -8.70 -28.77
C GLY A 211 17.08 -8.91 -30.12
N THR A 212 17.90 -9.95 -30.27
CA THR A 212 18.48 -10.34 -31.57
C THR A 212 17.52 -11.25 -32.36
N GLU A 213 17.66 -11.30 -33.69
CA GLU A 213 16.83 -12.19 -34.53
C GLU A 213 16.98 -13.67 -34.14
N LYS A 214 18.17 -14.07 -33.70
CA LYS A 214 18.43 -15.43 -33.16
C LYS A 214 17.60 -15.71 -31.91
N GLY A 215 17.53 -14.78 -30.96
CA GLY A 215 16.70 -14.91 -29.77
C GLY A 215 15.20 -14.97 -30.11
N ARG A 216 14.78 -14.20 -31.12
CA ARG A 216 13.39 -14.20 -31.63
C ARG A 216 13.03 -15.55 -32.26
N LEU A 217 13.90 -16.10 -33.11
CA LEU A 217 13.74 -17.41 -33.72
C LEU A 217 13.76 -18.54 -32.67
N ALA A 218 14.65 -18.46 -31.68
CA ALA A 218 14.70 -19.42 -30.58
C ALA A 218 13.43 -19.41 -29.71
N ALA A 219 12.83 -18.23 -29.49
CA ALA A 219 11.54 -18.10 -28.81
C ALA A 219 10.39 -18.67 -29.65
N LEU A 220 10.37 -18.40 -30.95
CA LEU A 220 9.31 -18.82 -31.88
C LEU A 220 9.31 -20.34 -32.10
N HIS A 221 10.49 -20.95 -32.20
CA HIS A 221 10.65 -22.41 -32.30
C HIS A 221 10.56 -23.12 -30.95
N GLY A 222 10.39 -22.35 -29.86
CA GLY A 222 10.43 -22.78 -28.46
C GLY A 222 11.81 -23.28 -28.05
N GLY A 223 12.41 -22.67 -27.04
CA GLY A 223 13.76 -23.04 -26.56
C GLY A 223 13.96 -24.54 -26.27
N GLY A 224 15.22 -24.98 -26.33
CA GLY A 224 15.64 -26.36 -26.02
C GLY A 224 16.90 -26.88 -26.74
N GLY A 225 17.62 -26.06 -27.50
CA GLY A 225 18.79 -26.50 -28.28
C GLY A 225 18.41 -27.36 -29.50
N SER A 226 19.39 -27.73 -30.33
CA SER A 226 19.13 -28.42 -31.61
C SER A 226 18.45 -29.79 -31.43
N LYS A 227 18.73 -30.46 -30.32
CA LYS A 227 18.14 -31.76 -30.00
C LYS A 227 16.62 -31.67 -29.79
N ALA A 228 16.15 -30.68 -29.03
CA ALA A 228 14.71 -30.49 -28.81
C ALA A 228 13.98 -30.01 -30.09
N GLN A 229 14.67 -29.27 -30.95
CA GLN A 229 14.12 -28.87 -32.25
C GLN A 229 13.91 -30.08 -33.17
N ASN A 230 14.89 -30.98 -33.23
CA ASN A 230 14.79 -32.22 -34.01
C ASN A 230 13.70 -33.16 -33.48
N GLU A 231 13.55 -33.26 -32.16
CA GLU A 231 12.48 -34.07 -31.54
C GLU A 231 11.08 -33.52 -31.83
N ARG A 232 10.90 -32.19 -31.88
CA ARG A 232 9.63 -31.57 -32.26
C ARG A 232 9.33 -31.72 -33.75
N ALA A 233 10.34 -31.60 -34.61
CA ALA A 233 10.17 -31.85 -36.04
C ALA A 233 9.74 -33.29 -36.30
N ALA A 234 10.38 -34.26 -35.64
CA ALA A 234 10.01 -35.68 -35.71
C ALA A 234 8.60 -35.95 -35.17
N ALA A 235 8.18 -35.26 -34.11
CA ALA A 235 6.82 -35.36 -33.59
C ALA A 235 5.77 -34.80 -34.57
N LEU A 236 6.09 -33.70 -35.27
CA LEU A 236 5.21 -33.10 -36.27
C LEU A 236 5.06 -34.01 -37.50
N GLU A 237 6.15 -34.63 -37.95
CA GLU A 237 6.13 -35.65 -39.01
C GLU A 237 5.29 -36.86 -38.60
N ALA A 238 5.42 -37.35 -37.37
CA ALA A 238 4.61 -38.45 -36.85
C ALA A 238 3.10 -38.10 -36.82
N ILE A 239 2.76 -36.85 -36.47
CA ILE A 239 1.37 -36.37 -36.50
C ILE A 239 0.83 -36.30 -37.93
N LEU A 240 1.62 -35.80 -38.88
CA LEU A 240 1.23 -35.75 -40.29
C LEU A 240 1.07 -37.15 -40.89
N ALA A 241 1.95 -38.09 -40.53
CA ALA A 241 1.87 -39.49 -40.92
C ALA A 241 0.66 -40.21 -40.30
N ALA A 242 0.28 -39.88 -39.06
CA ALA A 242 -0.95 -40.39 -38.46
C ALA A 242 -2.20 -39.81 -39.15
N ARG A 243 -2.16 -38.52 -39.52
CA ARG A 243 -3.26 -37.85 -40.22
C ARG A 243 -3.44 -38.35 -41.65
N SER A 244 -2.37 -38.77 -42.33
CA SER A 244 -2.47 -39.42 -43.65
C SER A 244 -3.03 -40.84 -43.54
N ARG A 245 -2.67 -41.62 -42.51
CA ARG A 245 -3.25 -42.95 -42.26
C ARG A 245 -4.74 -42.93 -41.99
N ILE A 246 -5.25 -41.91 -41.30
CA ILE A 246 -6.71 -41.75 -41.05
C ILE A 246 -7.48 -41.47 -42.35
N LYS A 247 -6.81 -40.99 -43.41
CA LYS A 247 -7.45 -40.66 -44.68
C LYS A 247 -7.61 -41.86 -45.63
N GLU A 248 -6.89 -42.96 -45.40
CA GLU A 248 -6.87 -44.12 -46.32
C GLU A 248 -7.74 -45.32 -45.91
N ASP A 249 -8.30 -45.39 -44.69
CA ASP A 249 -9.11 -46.55 -44.27
C ASP A 249 -10.39 -46.18 -43.50
N PRO A 250 -11.59 -46.21 -44.12
CA PRO A 250 -12.85 -46.15 -43.40
C PRO A 250 -13.59 -47.50 -43.37
N LYS A 251 -12.93 -48.67 -43.58
CA LYS A 251 -13.60 -49.98 -43.46
C LYS A 251 -12.65 -51.18 -43.29
N SER A 252 -12.26 -51.50 -42.06
CA SER A 252 -12.16 -52.90 -41.61
C SER A 252 -12.25 -52.99 -40.08
N LYS A 253 -13.13 -53.87 -39.60
CA LYS A 253 -13.20 -54.32 -38.20
C LYS A 253 -12.71 -55.77 -38.18
N SER A 254 -11.68 -56.06 -37.41
CA SER A 254 -11.46 -57.40 -36.85
C SER A 254 -10.54 -57.35 -35.61
N ASN A 255 -10.83 -58.28 -34.70
CA ASN A 255 -10.29 -58.44 -33.35
C ASN A 255 -8.77 -58.61 -33.27
N GLY A 256 -8.18 -57.99 -32.24
CA GLY A 256 -6.84 -58.28 -31.74
C GLY A 256 -6.38 -57.20 -30.76
N GLU A 257 -5.92 -57.60 -29.58
CA GLU A 257 -5.58 -56.77 -28.41
C GLU A 257 -4.88 -55.44 -28.74
N VAL A 258 -5.45 -54.31 -28.28
CA VAL A 258 -4.80 -53.00 -28.34
C VAL A 258 -4.67 -52.43 -26.93
N LYS A 259 -3.42 -52.30 -26.46
CA LYS A 259 -3.07 -51.43 -25.34
C LYS A 259 -3.48 -50.00 -25.71
N ALA A 260 -4.55 -49.49 -25.11
CA ALA A 260 -4.97 -48.11 -25.27
C ALA A 260 -3.93 -47.17 -24.64
N GLN A 261 -3.11 -46.51 -25.46
CA GLN A 261 -2.40 -45.31 -25.03
C GLN A 261 -3.32 -44.10 -25.18
N ALA A 262 -3.70 -43.56 -24.02
CA ALA A 262 -4.51 -42.37 -23.86
C ALA A 262 -3.74 -41.13 -24.34
N TYR A 263 -4.16 -40.57 -25.47
CA TYR A 263 -3.79 -39.22 -25.88
C TYR A 263 -5.07 -38.49 -26.25
N SER A 264 -5.55 -37.62 -25.36
CA SER A 264 -6.62 -36.67 -25.68
C SER A 264 -6.00 -35.46 -26.37
N ILE A 265 -6.61 -35.04 -27.48
CA ILE A 265 -6.23 -33.83 -28.26
C ILE A 265 -6.22 -32.57 -27.36
N VAL A 266 -7.03 -32.59 -26.29
CA VAL A 266 -7.14 -31.49 -25.30
C VAL A 266 -5.85 -31.33 -24.48
N ASP A 267 -5.17 -32.43 -24.14
CA ASP A 267 -3.94 -32.40 -23.34
C ASP A 267 -2.74 -31.87 -24.14
N ALA A 268 -2.73 -32.12 -25.45
CA ALA A 268 -1.72 -31.59 -26.37
C ALA A 268 -1.90 -30.09 -26.63
N ALA A 269 -3.14 -29.62 -26.73
CA ALA A 269 -3.46 -28.20 -26.92
C ALA A 269 -3.19 -27.36 -25.66
N SER A 270 -3.40 -27.92 -24.46
CA SER A 270 -3.14 -27.20 -23.21
C SER A 270 -1.63 -26.99 -22.95
N ALA A 271 -0.80 -27.94 -23.39
CA ALA A 271 0.66 -27.88 -23.26
C ALA A 271 1.32 -26.83 -24.17
N SER A 272 0.74 -26.56 -25.36
CA SER A 272 1.28 -25.58 -26.30
C SER A 272 0.98 -24.13 -25.88
N VAL A 273 -0.17 -23.87 -25.26
CA VAL A 273 -0.56 -22.53 -24.79
C VAL A 273 0.28 -22.06 -23.60
N HIS A 274 0.81 -22.97 -22.77
CA HIS A 274 1.53 -22.65 -21.53
C HIS A 274 3.04 -22.92 -21.61
N GLY A 275 3.59 -23.23 -22.80
CA GLY A 275 5.04 -23.38 -23.00
C GLY A 275 5.70 -24.50 -22.18
N ARG A 276 5.00 -25.59 -21.88
CA ARG A 276 5.53 -26.71 -21.09
C ARG A 276 6.06 -27.83 -21.99
N SER A 277 7.16 -28.48 -21.58
CA SER A 277 7.60 -29.72 -22.24
C SER A 277 6.62 -30.87 -21.93
N ALA A 278 6.40 -31.76 -22.90
CA ALA A 278 5.52 -32.93 -22.72
C ALA A 278 5.97 -33.86 -21.57
N ALA A 279 7.23 -33.77 -21.15
CA ALA A 279 7.76 -34.47 -19.98
C ALA A 279 7.30 -33.84 -18.65
N ALA A 280 7.13 -32.52 -18.56
CA ALA A 280 6.65 -31.85 -17.35
C ALA A 280 5.15 -32.12 -17.08
N ALA A 281 4.37 -32.43 -18.11
CA ALA A 281 2.99 -32.89 -17.96
C ALA A 281 2.88 -34.29 -17.35
N ARG A 282 3.97 -35.06 -17.32
CA ARG A 282 4.05 -36.40 -16.71
C ARG A 282 4.41 -36.39 -15.21
N ALA A 283 4.65 -35.23 -14.61
CA ALA A 283 5.14 -35.14 -13.25
C ALA A 283 4.05 -35.59 -12.24
N THR A 284 4.43 -36.49 -11.32
CA THR A 284 3.50 -37.05 -10.33
C THR A 284 3.11 -36.00 -9.28
N SER A 285 2.11 -36.30 -8.44
CA SER A 285 1.64 -35.38 -7.39
C SER A 285 2.75 -34.88 -6.44
N SER A 286 3.84 -35.62 -6.33
CA SER A 286 5.04 -35.24 -5.55
C SER A 286 5.82 -34.07 -6.15
N ASP A 287 5.97 -33.99 -7.48
CA ASP A 287 6.70 -32.89 -8.13
C ASP A 287 5.92 -31.57 -8.11
N LYS A 288 4.58 -31.65 -8.08
CA LYS A 288 3.70 -30.48 -7.85
C LYS A 288 3.88 -29.89 -6.46
N THR A 289 4.28 -30.70 -5.47
CA THR A 289 4.62 -30.20 -4.13
C THR A 289 5.99 -29.53 -4.09
N ALA A 290 6.98 -30.03 -4.85
CA ALA A 290 8.30 -29.41 -4.94
C ALA A 290 8.27 -28.01 -5.58
N ALA A 291 7.45 -27.78 -6.61
CA ALA A 291 7.25 -26.46 -7.20
C ALA A 291 6.55 -25.48 -6.22
N ARG A 292 5.65 -25.99 -5.37
CA ARG A 292 4.99 -25.22 -4.30
C ARG A 292 5.95 -24.87 -3.16
N ILE A 293 6.90 -25.76 -2.86
CA ILE A 293 7.99 -25.57 -1.89
C ILE A 293 9.05 -24.60 -2.45
N ALA A 294 9.30 -24.60 -3.76
CA ALA A 294 10.21 -23.66 -4.42
C ALA A 294 9.68 -22.21 -4.40
N MET A 295 8.36 -22.02 -4.56
CA MET A 295 7.71 -20.71 -4.32
C MET A 295 7.68 -20.31 -2.84
N HIS A 296 7.76 -21.27 -1.92
CA HIS A 296 7.81 -21.03 -0.47
C HIS A 296 9.17 -20.48 0.00
N LYS A 297 10.27 -20.82 -0.70
CA LYS A 297 11.62 -20.30 -0.41
C LYS A 297 11.90 -18.88 -0.91
N ALA A 298 11.01 -18.27 -1.70
CA ALA A 298 11.26 -16.97 -2.36
C ALA A 298 10.83 -15.73 -1.54
N GLY A 299 10.55 -15.87 -0.24
CA GLY A 299 10.59 -14.74 0.73
C GLY A 299 9.54 -13.64 0.63
N GLU A 300 8.73 -13.55 -0.44
CA GLU A 300 7.65 -12.56 -0.55
C GLU A 300 6.28 -13.23 -0.58
N ARG A 301 5.74 -13.51 0.60
CA ARG A 301 4.29 -13.69 0.74
C ARG A 301 3.64 -12.36 1.05
N ALA A 302 2.73 -11.94 0.17
CA ALA A 302 1.66 -11.03 0.57
C ALA A 302 0.89 -11.65 1.76
N PRO A 303 0.45 -10.86 2.75
CA PRO A 303 -0.32 -11.38 3.87
C PRO A 303 -1.52 -12.17 3.35
N VAL A 304 -1.71 -13.37 3.89
CA VAL A 304 -2.70 -14.36 3.40
C VAL A 304 -4.14 -13.82 3.57
N ASN A 305 -4.30 -12.76 4.38
CA ASN A 305 -5.56 -12.08 4.67
C ASN A 305 -5.67 -10.63 4.13
N ALA A 306 -4.97 -10.26 3.06
CA ALA A 306 -5.24 -8.97 2.40
C ALA A 306 -6.37 -9.10 1.37
N LYS A 307 -7.56 -8.59 1.71
CA LYS A 307 -8.62 -8.39 0.72
C LYS A 307 -8.37 -7.06 0.03
N MET A 308 -8.37 -7.08 -1.31
CA MET A 308 -8.39 -5.84 -2.09
C MET A 308 -9.79 -5.24 -1.98
N VAL A 309 -9.92 -4.23 -1.12
CA VAL A 309 -11.18 -3.50 -0.94
C VAL A 309 -11.18 -2.32 -1.89
N LYS A 310 -12.27 -2.15 -2.64
CA LYS A 310 -12.49 -0.99 -3.49
C LYS A 310 -12.45 0.27 -2.64
N SER A 311 -11.46 1.13 -2.87
CA SER A 311 -11.36 2.38 -2.11
C SER A 311 -12.43 3.37 -2.55
N ARG A 312 -12.63 4.40 -1.74
CA ARG A 312 -13.51 5.53 -2.09
C ARG A 312 -12.88 6.49 -3.10
N PHE A 313 -11.60 6.28 -3.43
CA PHE A 313 -10.83 7.13 -4.33
C PHE A 313 -10.66 6.45 -5.68
N THR A 314 -10.72 7.25 -6.74
CA THR A 314 -10.40 6.78 -8.09
C THR A 314 -8.88 6.80 -8.28
N THR A 315 -8.36 5.99 -9.20
CA THR A 315 -6.93 5.97 -9.57
C THR A 315 -6.44 7.30 -10.14
N GLY A 316 -7.37 8.22 -10.44
CA GLY A 316 -7.11 9.52 -11.04
C GLY A 316 -6.68 9.45 -12.50
N ALA A 317 -6.67 8.27 -13.13
CA ALA A 317 -6.24 8.08 -14.52
C ALA A 317 -7.10 8.87 -15.51
N ALA A 318 -8.43 8.78 -15.39
CA ALA A 318 -9.36 9.55 -16.23
C ALA A 318 -9.18 11.07 -16.03
N SER A 319 -9.08 11.55 -14.78
CA SER A 319 -8.86 12.97 -14.48
C SER A 319 -7.51 13.48 -15.00
N ARG A 320 -6.45 12.67 -14.91
CA ARG A 320 -5.12 12.99 -15.47
C ARG A 320 -5.15 13.03 -16.99
N SER A 321 -5.86 12.10 -17.63
CA SER A 321 -6.01 12.09 -19.08
C SER A 321 -6.83 13.27 -19.61
N PHE A 322 -7.82 13.73 -18.84
CA PHE A 322 -8.63 14.89 -19.20
C PHE A 322 -7.85 16.22 -19.08
N THR A 323 -6.92 16.30 -18.13
CA THR A 323 -6.19 17.53 -17.81
C THR A 323 -4.80 17.62 -18.42
N SER A 324 -4.27 16.52 -18.98
CA SER A 324 -2.92 16.47 -19.54
C SER A 324 -2.93 15.95 -20.97
N THR A 325 -2.26 16.68 -21.86
CA THR A 325 -2.07 16.29 -23.27
C THR A 325 -1.05 15.17 -23.47
N ALA A 326 -0.32 14.78 -22.42
CA ALA A 326 0.71 13.74 -22.48
C ALA A 326 0.19 12.32 -22.16
N PHE A 327 -1.04 12.19 -21.64
CA PHE A 327 -1.62 10.91 -21.26
C PHE A 327 -2.68 10.46 -22.26
N THR A 328 -2.82 9.14 -22.45
CA THR A 328 -3.86 8.55 -23.29
C THR A 328 -5.24 8.86 -22.72
N PRO A 329 -6.24 9.22 -23.55
CA PRO A 329 -7.59 9.51 -23.07
C PRO A 329 -8.18 8.26 -22.42
N VAL A 330 -8.51 8.37 -21.13
CA VAL A 330 -9.19 7.33 -20.36
C VAL A 330 -10.56 7.85 -20.00
N THR A 331 -11.61 7.16 -20.48
CA THR A 331 -13.01 7.55 -20.29
C THR A 331 -13.64 6.92 -19.06
N GLU A 332 -13.03 5.88 -18.49
CA GLU A 332 -13.56 5.13 -17.37
C GLU A 332 -12.81 5.43 -16.07
N ASN A 333 -13.57 5.72 -15.02
CA ASN A 333 -13.02 5.93 -13.69
C ASN A 333 -12.80 4.58 -13.00
N GLU A 334 -11.56 4.10 -13.03
CA GLU A 334 -11.15 2.96 -12.23
C GLU A 334 -10.95 3.38 -10.75
N TYR A 335 -11.44 2.55 -9.84
CA TYR A 335 -11.25 2.76 -8.41
C TYR A 335 -9.94 2.13 -7.97
N GLU A 336 -9.21 2.82 -7.09
CA GLU A 336 -8.01 2.25 -6.50
C GLU A 336 -8.41 1.15 -5.50
N TYR A 337 -7.77 -0.02 -5.57
CA TYR A 337 -8.00 -1.10 -4.61
C TYR A 337 -6.96 -1.03 -3.50
N VAL A 338 -7.42 -0.85 -2.26
CA VAL A 338 -6.55 -0.81 -1.09
C VAL A 338 -6.53 -2.19 -0.45
N LYS A 339 -5.34 -2.67 -0.10
CA LYS A 339 -5.16 -3.91 0.67
C LYS A 339 -5.57 -3.65 2.11
N VAL A 340 -6.66 -4.26 2.55
CA VAL A 340 -7.12 -4.21 3.95
C VAL A 340 -6.96 -5.59 4.57
N GLU A 341 -6.38 -5.66 5.76
CA GLU A 341 -6.24 -6.90 6.54
C GLU A 341 -7.64 -7.36 7.02
N LYS A 342 -7.99 -8.62 6.74
CA LYS A 342 -9.26 -9.22 7.17
C LYS A 342 -9.17 -9.55 8.67
N ASN A 343 -9.97 -8.83 9.46
CA ASN A 343 -10.17 -9.13 10.88
C ASN A 343 -11.48 -9.91 11.05
N PRO A 344 -11.43 -11.25 11.16
CA PRO A 344 -12.64 -12.03 11.34
C PRO A 344 -13.28 -11.75 12.70
N LYS A 345 -14.60 -11.63 12.74
CA LYS A 345 -15.36 -11.46 14.00
C LYS A 345 -15.62 -12.79 14.72
N LYS A 346 -15.53 -13.91 14.00
CA LYS A 346 -15.79 -15.26 14.53
C LYS A 346 -14.55 -15.79 15.26
N LYS A 347 -14.77 -16.55 16.34
CA LYS A 347 -13.72 -17.24 17.09
C LYS A 347 -13.25 -18.49 16.35
N GLY A 348 -11.97 -18.82 16.47
CA GLY A 348 -11.39 -20.05 15.91
C GLY A 348 -11.34 -21.18 16.95
N TYR A 349 -11.38 -22.44 16.50
CA TYR A 349 -11.24 -23.60 17.37
C TYR A 349 -10.22 -24.58 16.80
N VAL A 350 -9.22 -24.91 17.62
CA VAL A 350 -8.12 -25.80 17.26
C VAL A 350 -7.93 -26.85 18.34
N GLN A 351 -7.74 -28.10 17.95
CA GLN A 351 -7.39 -29.20 18.83
C GLN A 351 -5.96 -29.65 18.57
N ILE A 352 -5.14 -29.59 19.61
CA ILE A 352 -3.77 -30.08 19.61
C ILE A 352 -3.77 -31.48 20.22
N HIS A 353 -3.37 -32.47 19.43
CA HIS A 353 -3.16 -33.84 19.92
C HIS A 353 -1.74 -33.93 20.49
N THR A 354 -1.61 -34.18 21.78
CA THR A 354 -0.31 -34.33 22.46
C THR A 354 -0.11 -35.77 22.92
N THR A 355 1.11 -36.10 23.35
CA THR A 355 1.43 -37.42 23.93
C THR A 355 0.62 -37.74 25.19
N HIS A 356 0.22 -36.73 25.96
CA HIS A 356 -0.55 -36.90 27.20
C HIS A 356 -2.07 -36.76 27.02
N GLY A 357 -2.54 -36.50 25.79
CA GLY A 357 -3.95 -36.33 25.46
C GLY A 357 -4.23 -35.10 24.60
N ASP A 358 -5.50 -34.78 24.42
CA ASP A 358 -5.93 -33.69 23.54
C ASP A 358 -6.14 -32.39 24.31
N LEU A 359 -5.81 -31.26 23.67
CA LEU A 359 -6.05 -29.91 24.16
C LEU A 359 -6.90 -29.14 23.15
N ASN A 360 -8.07 -28.69 23.58
CA ASN A 360 -8.96 -27.87 22.76
C ASN A 360 -8.75 -26.40 23.12
N ILE A 361 -8.38 -25.60 22.12
CA ILE A 361 -8.04 -24.19 22.25
C ILE A 361 -9.06 -23.38 21.45
N GLU A 362 -9.66 -22.41 22.12
CA GLU A 362 -10.44 -21.33 21.54
C GLU A 362 -9.52 -20.15 21.22
N LEU A 363 -9.61 -19.61 20.01
CA LEU A 363 -8.79 -18.51 19.50
C LEU A 363 -9.61 -17.24 19.34
N HIS A 364 -9.14 -16.15 19.94
CA HIS A 364 -9.74 -14.81 19.89
C HIS A 364 -9.27 -14.02 18.66
N CYS A 365 -9.71 -14.48 17.48
CA CYS A 365 -9.32 -13.90 16.18
C CYS A 365 -9.87 -12.47 15.98
N ASP A 366 -10.85 -12.06 16.78
CA ASP A 366 -11.44 -10.73 16.82
C ASP A 366 -10.53 -9.69 17.51
N ILE A 367 -9.75 -10.12 18.50
CA ILE A 367 -8.89 -9.25 19.30
C ILE A 367 -7.43 -9.33 18.84
N ALA A 368 -6.94 -10.52 18.54
CA ALA A 368 -5.56 -10.78 18.13
C ALA A 368 -5.53 -11.46 16.75
N PRO A 369 -5.94 -10.76 15.67
CA PRO A 369 -6.09 -11.33 14.35
C PRO A 369 -4.77 -11.80 13.74
N ARG A 370 -3.65 -11.10 13.95
CA ARG A 370 -2.36 -11.53 13.37
C ARG A 370 -1.80 -12.74 14.11
N ALA A 371 -1.86 -12.76 15.44
CA ALA A 371 -1.40 -13.90 16.21
C ALA A 371 -2.21 -15.17 15.87
N CYS A 372 -3.54 -15.04 15.75
CA CYS A 372 -4.41 -16.16 15.40
C CYS A 372 -4.19 -16.65 13.96
N GLU A 373 -4.02 -15.76 12.98
CA GLU A 373 -3.68 -16.13 11.60
C GLU A 373 -2.36 -16.90 11.57
N ASN A 374 -1.33 -16.39 12.24
CA ASN A 374 -0.04 -17.05 12.32
C ASN A 374 -0.18 -18.45 12.90
N PHE A 375 -0.91 -18.60 14.00
CA PHE A 375 -1.11 -19.89 14.65
C PHE A 375 -1.89 -20.88 13.77
N ILE A 376 -3.03 -20.49 13.20
CA ILE A 376 -3.87 -21.38 12.37
C ILE A 376 -3.11 -21.81 11.11
N THR A 377 -2.47 -20.88 10.41
CA THR A 377 -1.76 -21.21 9.17
C THR A 377 -0.50 -22.06 9.41
N LEU A 378 0.17 -21.93 10.55
CA LEU A 378 1.23 -22.86 10.97
C LEU A 378 0.67 -24.26 11.26
N CYS A 379 -0.51 -24.34 11.88
CA CYS A 379 -1.22 -25.60 12.10
C CYS A 379 -1.59 -26.28 10.77
N GLU A 380 -2.12 -25.54 9.79
CA GLU A 380 -2.45 -26.06 8.45
C GLU A 380 -1.23 -26.60 7.70
N ARG A 381 -0.07 -25.95 7.87
CA ARG A 381 1.21 -26.39 7.30
C ARG A 381 1.81 -27.59 8.03
N ALA A 382 1.14 -28.11 9.06
CA ALA A 382 1.63 -29.13 9.97
C ALA A 382 2.99 -28.77 10.60
N TYR A 383 3.25 -27.48 10.81
CA TYR A 383 4.53 -26.98 11.35
C TYR A 383 4.78 -27.45 12.78
N TYR A 384 3.72 -27.58 13.58
CA TYR A 384 3.80 -28.06 14.96
C TYR A 384 3.85 -29.60 15.08
N LYS A 385 3.84 -30.34 13.97
CA LYS A 385 3.86 -31.81 14.02
C LYS A 385 5.22 -32.31 14.51
N GLY A 386 5.24 -33.05 15.60
CA GLY A 386 6.44 -33.58 16.24
C GLY A 386 7.17 -32.58 17.12
N VAL A 387 6.64 -31.36 17.29
CA VAL A 387 7.27 -30.31 18.09
C VAL A 387 7.07 -30.60 19.58
N GLY A 388 8.16 -30.56 20.35
CA GLY A 388 8.16 -30.75 21.79
C GLY A 388 7.93 -29.46 22.58
N PHE A 389 7.40 -29.59 23.80
CA PHE A 389 7.42 -28.53 24.80
C PHE A 389 8.78 -28.54 25.50
N HIS A 390 9.63 -27.56 25.19
CA HIS A 390 11.02 -27.52 25.64
C HIS A 390 11.18 -26.82 27.01
N ARG A 391 10.12 -26.20 27.55
CA ARG A 391 10.18 -25.54 28.85
C ARG A 391 8.86 -25.70 29.60
N SER A 392 8.91 -26.17 30.84
CA SER A 392 7.75 -26.35 31.71
C SER A 392 8.10 -25.92 33.14
N ILE A 393 7.38 -24.94 33.66
CA ILE A 393 7.53 -24.44 35.03
C ILE A 393 6.22 -24.67 35.77
N ARG A 394 6.29 -25.53 36.79
CA ARG A 394 5.13 -25.89 37.64
C ARG A 394 4.50 -24.64 38.25
N ASN A 395 3.17 -24.59 38.33
CA ASN A 395 2.39 -23.45 38.79
C ASN A 395 2.60 -22.13 38.01
N PHE A 396 3.29 -22.16 36.87
CA PHE A 396 3.51 -20.98 36.05
C PHE A 396 3.05 -21.21 34.62
N MET A 397 3.84 -21.88 33.79
CA MET A 397 3.56 -22.00 32.37
C MET A 397 4.30 -23.17 31.70
N ILE A 398 3.79 -23.61 30.57
CA ILE A 398 4.46 -24.54 29.65
C ILE A 398 4.61 -23.89 28.28
N GLN A 399 5.81 -23.94 27.71
CA GLN A 399 6.20 -23.26 26.47
C GLN A 399 6.62 -24.27 25.41
N GLY A 400 6.16 -24.03 24.18
CA GLY A 400 6.40 -24.85 23.00
C GLY A 400 6.37 -24.03 21.71
N GLY A 401 6.24 -24.72 20.57
CA GLY A 401 6.16 -24.06 19.26
C GLY A 401 7.51 -23.73 18.61
N ASP A 402 8.61 -24.29 19.13
CA ASP A 402 9.94 -24.23 18.50
C ASP A 402 10.27 -25.58 17.85
N PRO A 403 10.33 -25.69 16.51
CA PRO A 403 10.66 -26.94 15.83
C PRO A 403 12.10 -27.41 16.07
N THR A 404 13.00 -26.53 16.48
CA THR A 404 14.38 -26.89 16.80
C THR A 404 14.52 -27.47 18.21
N GLY A 405 13.53 -27.25 19.09
CA GLY A 405 13.56 -27.68 20.48
C GLY A 405 14.62 -27.00 21.35
N THR A 406 15.29 -25.96 20.84
CA THR A 406 16.37 -25.26 21.56
C THR A 406 15.83 -24.21 22.53
N GLY A 407 14.66 -23.65 22.23
CA GLY A 407 14.02 -22.55 22.95
C GLY A 407 14.25 -21.17 22.33
N THR A 408 15.15 -21.08 21.36
CA THR A 408 15.46 -19.83 20.64
C THR A 408 14.97 -19.83 19.20
N GLY A 409 14.48 -20.96 18.68
CA GLY A 409 14.06 -21.09 17.29
C GLY A 409 12.58 -20.76 17.07
N GLY A 410 12.16 -20.78 15.81
CA GLY A 410 10.77 -20.61 15.43
C GLY A 410 10.52 -19.32 14.64
N GLU A 411 9.91 -19.48 13.46
CA GLU A 411 9.64 -18.38 12.54
C GLU A 411 8.14 -18.17 12.36
N SER A 412 7.73 -16.92 12.17
CA SER A 412 6.34 -16.61 11.80
C SER A 412 6.06 -17.02 10.35
N ILE A 413 4.78 -17.02 9.96
CA ILE A 413 4.38 -17.32 8.57
C ILE A 413 4.91 -16.33 7.54
N TRP A 414 5.32 -15.14 8.00
CA TRP A 414 5.85 -14.03 7.20
C TRP A 414 7.39 -14.03 7.14
N GLY A 415 8.06 -14.97 7.83
CA GLY A 415 9.52 -15.04 7.93
C GLY A 415 10.17 -13.95 8.80
N LYS A 416 9.40 -12.93 9.21
CA LYS A 416 9.84 -11.85 10.11
C LYS A 416 9.01 -11.86 11.40
N PRO A 417 9.57 -11.42 12.55
CA PRO A 417 8.78 -11.25 13.75
C PRO A 417 7.62 -10.25 13.54
N PHE A 418 6.53 -10.43 14.27
CA PHE A 418 5.35 -9.57 14.16
C PHE A 418 4.99 -8.85 15.48
N ASN A 419 4.24 -7.76 15.33
CA ASN A 419 3.90 -6.84 16.42
C ASN A 419 3.03 -7.51 17.50
N ASP A 420 3.21 -7.09 18.75
CA ASP A 420 2.32 -7.46 19.85
C ASP A 420 0.92 -6.85 19.70
N GLU A 421 -0.12 -7.65 19.95
CA GLU A 421 -1.53 -7.29 19.93
C GLU A 421 -2.10 -7.35 21.36
N VAL A 422 -1.67 -6.43 22.22
CA VAL A 422 -2.10 -6.40 23.63
C VAL A 422 -3.41 -5.65 23.80
N ASN A 423 -4.37 -6.25 24.51
CA ASN A 423 -5.68 -5.66 24.78
C ASN A 423 -6.07 -5.85 26.25
N SER A 424 -6.66 -4.82 26.87
CA SER A 424 -7.12 -4.87 28.26
C SER A 424 -8.22 -5.91 28.52
N LYS A 425 -8.91 -6.40 27.49
CA LYS A 425 -9.91 -7.47 27.61
C LYS A 425 -9.28 -8.85 27.84
N LEU A 426 -8.09 -9.09 27.29
CA LEU A 426 -7.40 -10.37 27.36
C LEU A 426 -6.22 -10.23 28.31
N LEU A 427 -6.44 -10.64 29.56
CA LEU A 427 -5.42 -10.65 30.61
C LEU A 427 -4.99 -12.09 30.89
N HIS A 428 -3.79 -12.25 31.45
CA HIS A 428 -3.24 -13.53 31.90
C HIS A 428 -3.89 -13.98 33.22
N SER A 429 -5.22 -13.93 33.27
CA SER A 429 -6.03 -14.26 34.43
C SER A 429 -6.69 -15.62 34.23
N GLY A 430 -6.15 -16.63 34.88
CA GLY A 430 -6.71 -17.97 34.90
C GLY A 430 -5.75 -19.03 34.36
N ARG A 431 -6.10 -20.29 34.61
CA ARG A 431 -5.42 -21.45 34.04
C ARG A 431 -5.90 -21.67 32.61
N GLY A 432 -4.99 -22.04 31.73
CA GLY A 432 -5.30 -22.38 30.34
C GLY A 432 -5.26 -21.20 29.38
N VAL A 433 -4.85 -20.01 29.81
CA VAL A 433 -4.65 -18.88 28.88
C VAL A 433 -3.46 -19.18 27.96
N VAL A 434 -3.63 -18.95 26.66
CA VAL A 434 -2.63 -19.21 25.61
C VAL A 434 -2.10 -17.87 25.09
N SER A 435 -0.78 -17.73 25.02
CA SER A 435 -0.12 -16.47 24.67
C SER A 435 1.16 -16.69 23.88
N MET A 436 1.53 -15.70 23.06
CA MET A 436 2.75 -15.74 22.25
C MET A 436 3.99 -15.50 23.12
N ALA A 437 5.02 -16.31 22.92
CA ALA A 437 6.34 -16.04 23.50
C ALA A 437 7.09 -15.01 22.63
N ASN A 438 7.79 -14.10 23.29
CA ASN A 438 8.60 -13.06 22.64
C ASN A 438 9.92 -12.86 23.40
N SER A 439 10.91 -12.23 22.75
CA SER A 439 12.21 -11.89 23.33
C SER A 439 12.37 -10.38 23.57
N GLY A 440 11.25 -9.66 23.57
CA GLY A 440 11.16 -8.21 23.59
C GLY A 440 9.93 -7.71 22.85
N PRO A 441 9.63 -6.40 22.92
CA PRO A 441 8.46 -5.83 22.26
C PRO A 441 8.46 -6.09 20.75
N HIS A 442 7.32 -6.51 20.21
CA HIS A 442 7.07 -6.75 18.78
C HIS A 442 7.93 -7.84 18.14
N THR A 443 8.33 -8.87 18.90
CA THR A 443 9.18 -9.97 18.42
C THR A 443 8.47 -11.33 18.39
N ASN A 444 7.17 -11.36 18.10
CA ASN A 444 6.43 -12.63 18.07
C ASN A 444 6.85 -13.50 16.88
N GLY A 445 7.02 -14.80 17.13
CA GLY A 445 7.41 -15.82 16.13
C GLY A 445 6.38 -16.95 16.03
N SER A 446 6.83 -18.21 16.15
CA SER A 446 5.95 -19.40 16.26
C SER A 446 5.78 -19.93 17.68
N GLN A 447 6.59 -19.45 18.62
CA GLN A 447 6.57 -19.96 19.99
C GLN A 447 5.36 -19.44 20.76
N PHE A 448 4.75 -20.32 21.54
CA PHE A 448 3.62 -19.98 22.40
C PHE A 448 3.74 -20.70 23.74
N PHE A 449 3.05 -20.18 24.75
CA PHE A 449 2.96 -20.80 26.07
C PHE A 449 1.52 -20.88 26.56
N ILE A 450 1.27 -21.86 27.43
CA ILE A 450 -0.01 -22.08 28.09
C ILE A 450 0.20 -21.90 29.60
N LEU A 451 -0.63 -21.10 30.23
CA LEU A 451 -0.54 -20.83 31.66
C LEU A 451 -1.14 -21.95 32.52
N TYR A 452 -0.42 -22.35 33.56
CA TYR A 452 -0.94 -23.24 34.61
C TYR A 452 -1.68 -22.46 35.71
N LYS A 453 -1.29 -21.21 35.92
CA LYS A 453 -1.86 -20.29 36.92
C LYS A 453 -1.92 -18.87 36.35
N SER A 454 -2.74 -18.02 36.94
CA SER A 454 -2.76 -16.59 36.63
C SER A 454 -1.39 -15.94 36.83
N ALA A 455 -0.99 -15.11 35.87
CA ALA A 455 0.33 -14.49 35.80
C ALA A 455 0.21 -13.01 35.41
N ASN A 456 -0.20 -12.16 36.37
CA ASN A 456 -0.46 -10.74 36.11
C ASN A 456 0.78 -9.95 35.65
N HIS A 457 2.00 -10.42 35.93
CA HIS A 457 3.24 -9.76 35.54
C HIS A 457 3.56 -9.87 34.03
N LEU A 458 2.86 -10.75 33.32
CA LEU A 458 2.95 -10.93 31.86
C LEU A 458 1.95 -10.05 31.09
N ASN A 459 1.00 -9.42 31.79
CA ASN A 459 0.03 -8.52 31.19
C ASN A 459 0.72 -7.39 30.43
N TYR A 460 0.21 -7.08 29.24
CA TYR A 460 0.74 -6.06 28.32
C TYR A 460 2.17 -6.30 27.81
N LYS A 461 2.78 -7.45 28.10
CA LYS A 461 4.08 -7.86 27.55
C LYS A 461 3.95 -8.94 26.48
N HIS A 462 3.01 -9.86 26.68
CA HIS A 462 2.76 -10.96 25.76
C HIS A 462 1.35 -10.84 25.18
N THR A 463 1.24 -11.22 23.91
CA THR A 463 -0.04 -11.21 23.18
C THR A 463 -0.83 -12.45 23.56
N VAL A 464 -1.96 -12.24 24.24
CA VAL A 464 -2.94 -13.29 24.52
C VAL A 464 -3.81 -13.46 23.29
N PHE A 465 -3.85 -14.66 22.72
CA PHE A 465 -4.62 -14.92 21.49
C PHE A 465 -5.62 -16.07 21.63
N GLY A 466 -5.62 -16.79 22.76
CA GLY A 466 -6.58 -17.86 22.98
C GLY A 466 -6.64 -18.39 24.41
N GLY A 467 -7.50 -19.38 24.62
CA GLY A 467 -7.70 -20.06 25.89
C GLY A 467 -8.05 -21.54 25.70
N VAL A 468 -7.56 -22.39 26.58
CA VAL A 468 -7.87 -23.82 26.63
C VAL A 468 -9.28 -23.99 27.20
N VAL A 469 -10.20 -24.45 26.36
CA VAL A 469 -11.61 -24.71 26.70
C VAL A 469 -11.88 -26.18 27.05
N GLY A 470 -11.02 -27.08 26.59
CA GLY A 470 -11.12 -28.52 26.85
C GLY A 470 -9.74 -29.16 26.97
N GLY A 471 -9.63 -30.23 27.78
CA GLY A 471 -8.33 -30.87 28.04
C GLY A 471 -7.56 -30.30 29.25
N LEU A 472 -8.25 -29.63 30.18
CA LEU A 472 -7.62 -29.16 31.43
C LEU A 472 -7.01 -30.29 32.26
N THR A 473 -7.55 -31.51 32.16
CA THR A 473 -7.00 -32.73 32.76
C THR A 473 -5.66 -33.12 32.14
N THR A 474 -5.56 -33.07 30.80
CA THR A 474 -4.31 -33.22 30.05
C THR A 474 -3.27 -32.19 30.50
N LEU A 475 -3.69 -30.92 30.58
CA LEU A 475 -2.81 -29.84 31.04
C LEU A 475 -2.31 -30.08 32.48
N ALA A 476 -3.15 -30.61 33.37
CA ALA A 476 -2.75 -31.00 34.72
C ALA A 476 -1.83 -32.23 34.76
N ALA A 477 -1.96 -33.17 33.81
CA ALA A 477 -1.04 -34.29 33.67
C ALA A 477 0.35 -33.82 33.19
N MET A 478 0.39 -32.93 32.19
CA MET A 478 1.62 -32.31 31.68
C MET A 478 2.37 -31.54 32.78
N GLU A 479 1.66 -30.87 33.69
CA GLU A 479 2.27 -30.14 34.81
C GLU A 479 2.95 -31.06 35.84
N LYS A 480 2.47 -32.30 36.00
CA LYS A 480 3.02 -33.25 36.98
C LYS A 480 4.35 -33.86 36.53
N VAL A 481 4.67 -33.77 35.24
CA VAL A 481 5.94 -34.29 34.70
C VAL A 481 7.12 -33.64 35.43
N PRO A 482 8.12 -34.42 35.87
CA PRO A 482 9.31 -33.88 36.49
C PRO A 482 10.19 -33.17 35.46
N VAL A 483 10.83 -32.08 35.87
CA VAL A 483 11.64 -31.22 35.01
C VAL A 483 13.09 -31.20 35.49
N ASP A 484 14.00 -31.01 34.55
CA ASP A 484 15.44 -30.83 34.78
C ASP A 484 15.78 -29.40 35.24
N ASP A 485 17.04 -29.15 35.62
CA ASP A 485 17.52 -27.84 36.08
C ASP A 485 17.36 -26.72 35.04
N ASN A 486 17.25 -27.08 33.75
CA ASN A 486 16.99 -26.15 32.64
C ASN A 486 15.48 -25.98 32.32
N ASP A 487 14.59 -26.30 33.26
CA ASP A 487 13.13 -26.31 33.10
C ASP A 487 12.63 -27.25 31.98
N ARG A 488 13.45 -28.21 31.52
CA ARG A 488 13.11 -29.16 30.46
C ARG A 488 12.38 -30.37 31.03
N PRO A 489 11.21 -30.77 30.50
CA PRO A 489 10.54 -32.00 30.91
C PRO A 489 11.43 -33.23 30.70
N LEU A 490 11.55 -34.09 31.72
CA LEU A 490 12.27 -35.37 31.62
C LEU A 490 11.56 -36.36 30.70
N GLU A 491 10.22 -36.38 30.78
CA GLU A 491 9.38 -37.07 29.81
C GLU A 491 9.05 -36.10 28.68
N GLU A 492 9.35 -36.52 27.45
CA GLU A 492 9.22 -35.64 26.29
C GLU A 492 7.76 -35.45 25.90
N ILE A 493 7.24 -34.25 26.13
CA ILE A 493 5.87 -33.88 25.76
C ILE A 493 5.87 -33.33 24.33
N LYS A 494 5.27 -34.06 23.38
CA LYS A 494 5.21 -33.67 21.96
C LYS A 494 3.80 -33.44 21.46
N ILE A 495 3.70 -32.61 20.44
CA ILE A 495 2.51 -32.44 19.61
C ILE A 495 2.54 -33.48 18.49
N THR A 496 1.61 -34.42 18.48
CA THR A 496 1.50 -35.48 17.47
C THR A 496 0.86 -34.96 16.18
N SER A 497 -0.22 -34.19 16.32
CA SER A 497 -0.95 -33.59 15.21
C SER A 497 -1.80 -32.44 15.71
N VAL A 498 -2.24 -31.58 14.79
CA VAL A 498 -3.17 -30.49 15.08
C VAL A 498 -4.34 -30.58 14.12
N THR A 499 -5.56 -30.52 14.67
CA THR A 499 -6.82 -30.56 13.93
C THR A 499 -7.52 -29.22 14.09
N ILE A 500 -7.87 -28.57 12.98
CA ILE A 500 -8.57 -27.28 12.99
C ILE A 500 -10.06 -27.57 12.78
N PHE A 501 -10.88 -27.19 13.76
CA PHE A 501 -12.34 -27.38 13.68
C PHE A 501 -13.03 -26.22 12.99
N VAL A 502 -12.64 -24.99 13.33
CA VAL A 502 -13.23 -23.78 12.79
C VAL A 502 -12.10 -22.85 12.39
N ASN A 503 -11.96 -22.60 11.08
CA ASN A 503 -11.06 -21.60 10.54
C ASN A 503 -11.86 -20.35 10.11
N PRO A 504 -11.82 -19.26 10.91
CA PRO A 504 -12.60 -18.05 10.62
C PRO A 504 -12.02 -17.22 9.47
N TYR A 505 -10.85 -17.56 8.93
CA TYR A 505 -10.21 -16.81 7.85
C TYR A 505 -10.63 -17.29 6.46
N THR A 506 -10.81 -18.61 6.28
CA THR A 506 -11.17 -19.22 5.00
C THR A 506 -12.66 -19.13 4.69
N GLU A 507 -13.51 -19.12 5.71
CA GLU A 507 -14.94 -18.95 5.52
C GLU A 507 -15.25 -17.46 5.26
N PRO A 508 -15.99 -17.13 4.18
CA PRO A 508 -16.53 -15.80 4.03
C PRO A 508 -17.53 -15.53 5.16
N ASP A 509 -17.50 -14.33 5.73
CA ASP A 509 -18.52 -13.95 6.70
C ASP A 509 -19.87 -13.89 5.95
N GLU A 510 -20.95 -14.41 6.55
CA GLU A 510 -22.29 -14.40 5.95
C GLU A 510 -22.72 -12.97 5.52
N GLU A 511 -22.28 -11.95 6.26
CA GLU A 511 -22.47 -10.53 5.93
C GLU A 511 -21.79 -10.12 4.60
N GLU A 512 -20.64 -10.71 4.26
CA GLU A 512 -19.94 -10.43 3.01
C GLU A 512 -20.62 -11.10 1.81
N GLU A 513 -21.14 -12.32 2.00
CA GLU A 513 -21.92 -13.00 0.95
C GLU A 513 -23.22 -12.26 0.65
N GLU A 514 -23.92 -11.76 1.68
CA GLU A 514 -25.14 -10.97 1.50
C GLU A 514 -24.85 -9.64 0.80
N LYS A 515 -23.76 -8.95 1.15
CA LYS A 515 -23.34 -7.72 0.47
C LYS A 515 -22.95 -7.96 -0.99
N ALA A 516 -22.19 -9.01 -1.28
CA ALA A 516 -21.83 -9.36 -2.65
C ALA A 516 -23.07 -9.63 -3.50
N LYS A 517 -24.05 -10.37 -2.96
CA LYS A 517 -25.34 -10.62 -3.63
C LYS A 517 -26.18 -9.36 -3.80
N ALA A 518 -26.09 -8.40 -2.89
CA ALA A 518 -26.78 -7.12 -3.00
C ALA A 518 -26.13 -6.19 -4.06
N GLU A 519 -24.79 -6.19 -4.14
CA GLU A 519 -24.04 -5.44 -5.16
C GLU A 519 -24.26 -5.99 -6.57
N GLU A 520 -24.30 -7.32 -6.73
CA GLU A 520 -24.60 -7.99 -7.99
C GLU A 520 -26.01 -7.62 -8.49
N LYS A 521 -27.02 -7.68 -7.60
CA LYS A 521 -28.39 -7.24 -7.91
C LYS A 521 -28.49 -5.78 -8.31
N ALA A 522 -27.72 -4.89 -7.66
CA ALA A 522 -27.72 -3.47 -8.00
C ALA A 522 -27.08 -3.19 -9.37
N GLN A 523 -26.03 -3.93 -9.75
CA GLN A 523 -25.42 -3.82 -11.08
C GLN A 523 -26.33 -4.34 -12.19
N ASP A 524 -27.05 -5.43 -11.95
CA ASP A 524 -28.02 -5.96 -12.90
C ASP A 524 -29.17 -4.96 -13.12
N GLU A 525 -29.68 -4.34 -12.05
CA GLU A 525 -30.72 -3.30 -12.13
C GLU A 525 -30.28 -2.03 -12.88
N ASP A 526 -29.01 -1.64 -12.79
CA ASP A 526 -28.46 -0.50 -13.53
C ASP A 526 -28.20 -0.83 -15.01
N ASN A 527 -27.71 -2.04 -15.32
CA ASN A 527 -27.55 -2.49 -16.71
C ASN A 527 -28.89 -2.60 -17.44
N ASP A 528 -29.94 -3.07 -16.77
CA ASP A 528 -31.30 -3.15 -17.32
C ASP A 528 -31.90 -1.76 -17.63
N LYS A 529 -31.54 -0.72 -16.85
CA LYS A 529 -31.97 0.66 -17.12
C LYS A 529 -31.24 1.30 -18.30
N VAL A 530 -29.98 0.97 -18.54
CA VAL A 530 -29.21 1.50 -19.68
C VAL A 530 -29.75 0.97 -21.02
N GLY A 531 -30.34 -0.23 -21.05
CA GLY A 531 -30.98 -0.81 -22.24
C GLY A 531 -32.29 -0.13 -22.69
N SER A 532 -32.98 0.60 -21.80
CA SER A 532 -34.31 1.17 -22.09
C SER A 532 -34.29 2.61 -22.62
N TRP A 533 -33.17 3.34 -22.52
CA TRP A 533 -33.09 4.76 -22.93
C TRP A 533 -32.60 4.95 -24.39
N TYR A 534 -31.96 3.94 -24.98
CA TYR A 534 -31.52 3.96 -26.37
C TYR A 534 -32.17 2.82 -27.15
N SER A 535 -33.45 2.96 -27.45
CA SER A 535 -34.13 2.14 -28.47
C SER A 535 -35.10 3.02 -29.27
N ASN A 536 -34.57 3.50 -30.40
CA ASN A 536 -35.20 4.01 -31.64
C ASN A 536 -36.13 5.24 -31.64
N PRO A 537 -35.70 6.29 -32.36
CA PRO A 537 -36.52 6.92 -33.39
C PRO A 537 -35.82 6.89 -34.74
N GLY A 538 -36.41 6.25 -35.75
CA GLY A 538 -36.06 6.50 -37.15
C GLY A 538 -35.60 5.29 -37.98
N THR A 539 -36.53 4.39 -38.29
CA THR A 539 -36.50 3.62 -39.54
C THR A 539 -37.82 3.81 -40.27
N GLY A 540 -37.97 4.97 -40.89
CA GLY A 540 -38.94 5.24 -41.94
C GLY A 540 -38.17 5.73 -43.16
N THR A 541 -37.81 4.81 -44.05
CA THR A 541 -37.13 5.12 -45.31
C THR A 541 -38.20 5.51 -46.33
N GLU A 542 -38.31 6.79 -46.70
CA GLU A 542 -38.88 7.17 -47.98
C GLU A 542 -37.85 7.97 -48.79
N SER A 543 -37.58 7.43 -49.96
CA SER A 543 -36.66 7.93 -50.97
C SER A 543 -37.22 9.17 -51.67
N GLY A 544 -36.43 10.24 -51.72
CA GLY A 544 -36.58 11.31 -52.71
C GLY A 544 -35.22 11.69 -53.28
N PRO A 545 -35.02 11.70 -54.61
CA PRO A 545 -33.81 12.23 -55.21
C PRO A 545 -34.02 13.68 -55.70
N GLY A 546 -33.02 14.53 -55.47
CA GLY A 546 -32.75 15.67 -56.36
C GLY A 546 -32.71 17.05 -55.69
N GLY A 547 -31.49 17.56 -55.56
CA GLY A 547 -31.13 18.86 -56.12
C GLY A 547 -31.16 20.11 -55.22
N GLY A 548 -29.98 20.72 -55.08
CA GLY A 548 -29.82 22.18 -55.10
C GLY A 548 -29.82 22.89 -53.74
N GLY A 549 -28.65 23.38 -53.34
CA GLY A 549 -28.49 24.24 -52.17
C GLY A 549 -29.04 25.67 -52.35
N GLY A 550 -29.07 26.42 -51.25
CA GLY A 550 -29.20 27.88 -51.29
C GLY A 550 -30.29 28.46 -50.38
N VAL A 551 -29.88 28.73 -49.13
CA VAL A 551 -30.32 29.77 -48.19
C VAL A 551 -31.59 30.60 -48.53
N GLY A 552 -32.59 30.49 -47.65
CA GLY A 552 -33.21 31.67 -47.05
C GLY A 552 -34.71 31.92 -47.30
N LYS A 553 -35.23 32.75 -46.39
CA LYS A 553 -36.40 33.64 -46.48
C LYS A 553 -37.74 33.12 -45.92
N TYR A 554 -37.94 33.49 -44.65
CA TYR A 554 -39.17 34.10 -44.12
C TYR A 554 -40.17 34.58 -45.18
N LEU A 555 -41.41 34.08 -45.12
CA LEU A 555 -42.71 34.59 -45.62
C LEU A 555 -43.67 33.39 -45.46
N LYS A 556 -44.90 33.41 -44.93
CA LYS A 556 -45.92 34.39 -44.55
C LYS A 556 -46.95 33.59 -43.70
N ALA A 557 -47.37 34.07 -42.53
CA ALA A 557 -48.61 34.83 -42.30
C ALA A 557 -49.94 34.02 -42.30
N LYS A 558 -50.54 33.98 -41.10
CA LYS A 558 -51.93 34.29 -40.72
C LYS A 558 -53.12 33.39 -41.10
N ASN A 559 -53.89 33.14 -40.02
CA ASN A 559 -55.35 33.10 -39.87
C ASN A 559 -56.10 31.77 -40.01
N ALA A 560 -56.60 31.28 -38.85
CA ALA A 560 -58.02 30.94 -38.65
C ALA A 560 -58.39 31.12 -37.16
N LEU A 561 -59.55 31.74 -36.91
CA LEU A 561 -60.26 32.04 -35.65
C LEU A 561 -61.63 31.27 -35.70
N PRO A 562 -62.57 31.37 -34.73
CA PRO A 562 -62.57 30.94 -33.31
C PRO A 562 -63.93 30.28 -32.88
N GLU A 563 -64.26 30.33 -31.58
CA GLU A 563 -65.52 30.01 -30.84
C GLU A 563 -65.73 28.58 -30.31
N SER A 564 -66.21 28.35 -29.08
CA SER A 564 -67.16 29.14 -28.26
C SER A 564 -66.92 29.05 -26.74
N ALA A 565 -67.52 30.01 -26.04
CA ALA A 565 -67.40 30.33 -24.61
C ALA A 565 -68.42 29.58 -23.72
N ALA A 566 -68.11 29.48 -22.41
CA ALA A 566 -69.03 29.83 -21.32
C ALA A 566 -68.29 29.84 -19.98
N VAL A 567 -68.44 30.92 -19.22
CA VAL A 567 -68.09 31.07 -17.82
C VAL A 567 -69.40 31.45 -17.13
N ASP A 568 -69.74 30.84 -15.99
CA ASP A 568 -70.40 31.60 -14.93
C ASP A 568 -70.21 31.00 -13.53
N ALA A 569 -70.40 31.87 -12.55
CA ALA A 569 -69.82 31.93 -11.22
C ALA A 569 -70.51 31.13 -10.10
N GLY A 570 -69.85 31.10 -8.91
CA GLY A 570 -70.54 31.15 -7.61
C GLY A 570 -70.18 30.10 -6.55
N LEU A 571 -69.22 30.48 -5.67
CA LEU A 571 -69.19 30.39 -4.19
C LEU A 571 -69.74 29.20 -3.35
N GLN A 572 -69.05 28.99 -2.22
CA GLN A 572 -69.37 28.24 -0.97
C GLN A 572 -69.10 26.72 -1.03
N GLU A 573 -68.35 26.06 -0.14
CA GLU A 573 -68.27 26.12 1.34
C GLU A 573 -66.94 25.48 1.86
N LEU A 574 -66.44 25.96 3.00
CA LEU A 574 -65.57 25.24 3.97
C LEU A 574 -66.50 24.65 5.07
N PRO A 575 -66.13 23.65 5.93
CA PRO A 575 -64.78 23.39 6.46
C PRO A 575 -64.45 21.92 6.86
N SER A 576 -63.27 21.76 7.46
CA SER A 576 -62.95 20.90 8.63
C SER A 576 -61.99 19.70 8.45
N THR A 577 -60.72 20.01 8.73
CA THR A 577 -59.82 19.37 9.72
C THR A 577 -59.57 17.85 9.75
N LYS A 578 -58.26 17.56 9.87
CA LYS A 578 -57.53 16.51 10.62
C LYS A 578 -57.10 15.23 9.88
N LYS A 579 -55.77 15.18 9.66
CA LYS A 579 -54.75 14.22 10.20
C LYS A 579 -53.88 13.52 9.15
N ARG A 580 -52.59 13.96 9.16
CA ARG A 580 -51.33 13.20 9.06
C ARG A 580 -51.35 11.83 8.36
N LYS A 581 -50.53 11.69 7.31
CA LYS A 581 -49.33 10.83 7.33
C LYS A 581 -48.32 11.19 6.25
N SER A 582 -47.07 10.98 6.62
CA SER A 582 -45.81 11.16 5.90
C SER A 582 -45.65 10.23 4.70
N GLY A 583 -45.20 10.78 3.58
CA GLY A 583 -44.58 10.05 2.48
C GLY A 583 -43.63 10.99 1.76
N VAL A 584 -42.32 10.80 1.95
CA VAL A 584 -41.27 11.48 1.19
C VAL A 584 -41.25 10.82 -0.18
N SER A 585 -41.83 11.49 -1.18
CA SER A 585 -41.69 11.09 -2.59
C SER A 585 -40.41 11.70 -3.15
N ALA A 586 -39.54 10.84 -3.67
CA ALA A 586 -38.35 11.20 -4.43
C ALA A 586 -38.74 12.08 -5.64
N SER A 587 -38.29 13.34 -5.65
CA SER A 587 -38.46 14.26 -6.77
C SER A 587 -37.28 14.13 -7.73
N ASN A 588 -37.56 13.57 -8.92
CA ASN A 588 -36.67 13.52 -10.06
C ASN A 588 -36.42 14.93 -10.63
N PHE A 589 -35.16 15.18 -11.00
CA PHE A 589 -34.64 16.45 -11.49
C PHE A 589 -34.69 16.47 -13.02
N ASN A 590 -35.72 17.07 -13.61
CA ASN A 590 -35.83 17.28 -15.07
C ASN A 590 -36.58 18.58 -15.37
N ASP A 591 -35.90 19.73 -15.27
CA ASP A 591 -36.21 20.93 -16.06
C ASP A 591 -34.99 21.86 -16.06
N PHE A 592 -34.46 22.21 -17.22
CA PHE A 592 -33.31 23.09 -17.42
C PHE A 592 -33.68 24.34 -18.27
N SER A 593 -34.92 24.79 -18.18
CA SER A 593 -35.42 25.97 -18.90
C SER A 593 -35.02 27.33 -18.29
N SER A 594 -33.92 27.41 -17.53
CA SER A 594 -33.42 28.70 -17.01
C SER A 594 -31.89 28.81 -16.83
N TRP A 595 -31.13 28.39 -17.85
CA TRP A 595 -29.81 29.00 -18.09
C TRP A 595 -29.92 30.01 -19.23
#